data_AF-A0A9P7BXX6-F1
#
_entry.id   AF-A0A9P7BXX6-F1
#
_cell.length_a   1.000
_cell.length_b   1.000
_cell.length_c   1.000
_cell.angle_alpha   90.00
_cell.angle_beta   90.00
_cell.angle_gamma   90.00
#
_symmetry.space_group_name_H-M   'P 1'
#
loop_
_entity.id
_entity.type
_entity.pdbx_description
1 polymer ?
#
loop_
_entity_poly.entity_id
_entity_poly.type
_entity_poly.pdbx_seq_one_letter_code
_entity_poly.pdbx_strand_id
1 'polypeptide(L)' 'MSSLWKGYKLVPESEGGWPNDIVGPSDVPFDELHGKPRALTIPELDAIKQKWVDAAIRADKAGIEVLEIYNAHG' A
#
# COMPACT_ATOMS: atom_id res chain seq x y z
N MET A 1 12.07 7.67 4.00
CA MET A 1 12.35 6.90 2.76
C MET A 1 13.69 6.21 2.90
N SER A 2 13.80 4.94 2.52
CA SER A 2 15.11 4.31 2.34
C SER A 2 15.86 5.02 1.21
N SER A 3 17.14 5.33 1.40
CA SER A 3 17.93 6.01 0.37
C SER A 3 18.38 4.99 -0.69
N LEU A 4 18.36 5.38 -1.97
CA LEU A 4 18.80 4.56 -3.11
C LEU A 4 20.18 3.91 -2.93
N TRP A 5 21.06 4.51 -2.12
CA TRP A 5 22.43 4.05 -1.89
C TRP A 5 22.62 3.15 -0.66
N LYS A 6 21.57 2.95 0.15
CA LYS A 6 21.64 2.16 1.40
C LYS A 6 20.87 0.83 1.34
N GLY A 7 20.28 0.51 0.19
CA GLY A 7 19.41 -0.65 0.04
C GLY A 7 18.07 -0.49 0.75
N TYR A 8 17.27 -1.56 0.72
CA TYR A 8 15.98 -1.61 1.42
C TYR A 8 16.19 -1.50 2.93
N LYS A 9 15.34 -0.69 3.59
CA LYS A 9 15.22 -0.60 5.04
C LYS A 9 13.75 -0.43 5.38
N LEU A 10 13.21 -1.34 6.19
CA LEU A 10 11.92 -1.13 6.83
C LEU A 10 12.06 0.05 7.81
N VAL A 11 11.34 1.14 7.54
CA VAL A 11 11.45 2.38 8.33
C VAL A 11 10.63 2.20 9.62
N PRO A 12 11.24 2.36 10.81
CA PRO A 12 10.50 2.26 12.07
C PRO A 12 9.60 3.48 12.30
N GLU A 13 8.61 3.36 13.19
CA GLU A 13 7.71 4.47 13.55
C GLU A 13 8.46 5.69 14.10
N SER A 14 9.56 5.47 14.84
CA SER A 14 10.42 6.55 15.36
C SER A 14 11.07 7.41 14.27
N GLU A 15 11.11 6.92 13.03
CA GLU A 15 11.59 7.64 11.84
C GLU A 15 10.43 8.04 10.90
N GLY A 16 9.18 7.96 11.35
CA GLY A 16 7.98 8.28 10.57
C GLY A 16 7.53 7.17 9.61
N GLY A 17 8.01 5.94 9.82
CA GLY A 17 7.56 4.75 9.09
C GLY A 17 6.26 4.17 9.64
N TRP A 18 5.76 3.15 8.94
CA TRP A 18 4.48 2.49 9.23
C TRP A 18 4.65 0.96 9.25
N PRO A 19 5.65 0.43 9.99
CA PRO A 19 6.05 -0.97 9.88
C PRO A 19 4.96 -1.96 10.33
N ASN A 20 4.01 -1.51 11.13
CA ASN A 20 2.90 -2.31 11.68
C ASN A 20 1.58 -2.18 10.88
N ASP A 21 1.52 -1.27 9.90
CA ASP A 21 0.30 -0.99 9.10
C ASP A 21 0.36 -1.59 7.69
N ILE A 22 1.30 -2.50 7.44
CA ILE A 22 1.42 -3.21 6.17
C ILE A 22 0.32 -4.27 6.11
N VAL A 23 -0.44 -4.28 5.00
CA VAL A 23 -1.56 -5.19 4.80
C VAL A 23 -1.43 -5.95 3.50
N GLY A 24 -1.95 -7.18 3.46
CA GLY A 24 -1.91 -8.04 2.29
C GLY A 24 -3.04 -9.08 2.28
N PRO A 25 -3.10 -9.92 1.23
CA PRO A 25 -4.10 -10.99 1.14
C PRO A 25 -3.88 -12.11 2.18
N SER A 26 -2.66 -12.22 2.72
CA SER A 26 -2.29 -13.15 3.80
C SER A 26 -1.26 -12.49 4.72
N ASP A 27 -0.84 -13.17 5.79
CA ASP A 27 0.20 -12.70 6.71
C ASP A 27 1.62 -13.14 6.29
N VAL A 28 1.80 -13.56 5.03
CA VAL A 28 3.08 -14.02 4.50
C VAL A 28 3.90 -12.82 3.99
N PRO A 29 5.12 -12.59 4.51
CA PRO A 29 6.00 -11.52 4.01
C PRO A 29 6.57 -11.88 2.63
N PHE A 30 6.99 -10.85 1.88
CA PHE A 30 7.68 -11.04 0.59
C PHE A 30 9.04 -11.73 0.76
N ASP A 31 9.86 -11.26 1.70
CA ASP A 31 11.12 -11.88 2.14
C ASP A 31 11.43 -11.50 3.61
N GLU A 32 12.58 -11.95 4.13
CA GLU A 32 13.00 -11.71 5.51
C GLU A 32 13.35 -10.26 5.86
N LEU A 33 13.60 -9.41 4.85
CA LEU A 33 13.94 -8.00 5.04
C LEU A 33 12.69 -7.11 5.07
N HIS A 34 11.57 -7.58 4.52
CA HIS A 34 10.32 -6.81 4.43
C HIS A 34 9.44 -6.94 5.69
N GLY A 35 8.59 -5.94 5.90
CA GLY A 35 7.62 -5.98 7.00
C GLY A 35 6.58 -7.08 6.80
N LYS A 36 6.21 -7.75 7.89
CA LYS A 36 5.19 -8.80 7.88
C LYS A 36 3.81 -8.16 7.69
N PRO A 37 3.07 -8.47 6.62
CA PRO A 37 1.73 -7.93 6.44
C PRO A 37 0.75 -8.55 7.44
N ARG A 38 -0.29 -7.79 7.79
CA ARG A 38 -1.51 -8.35 8.37
C ARG A 38 -2.47 -8.75 7.25
N ALA A 39 -3.05 -9.93 7.36
CA ALA A 39 -4.09 -10.37 6.44
C ALA A 39 -5.33 -9.45 6.54
N LEU A 40 -5.81 -8.99 5.39
CA LEU A 40 -7.02 -8.18 5.28
C LEU A 40 -8.28 -9.01 5.54
N THR A 41 -9.24 -8.41 6.24
CA THR A 41 -10.59 -8.94 6.39
C THR A 41 -11.48 -8.52 5.22
N ILE A 42 -12.61 -9.22 5.01
CA ILE A 42 -13.58 -8.86 3.96
C ILE A 42 -14.09 -7.41 4.11
N PRO A 43 -14.49 -6.93 5.31
CA PRO A 43 -14.89 -5.53 5.47
C PRO A 43 -13.78 -4.52 5.11
N GLU A 44 -12.52 -4.84 5.38
CA GLU A 44 -11.40 -3.98 4.99
C GLU A 44 -11.19 -3.97 3.47
N LEU A 45 -11.38 -5.10 2.78
CA LEU A 45 -11.36 -5.15 1.32
C LEU A 45 -12.49 -4.31 0.72
N ASP A 46 -13.69 -4.33 1.32
CA ASP A 46 -14.79 -3.47 0.91
C ASP A 46 -14.45 -1.98 1.10
N ALA A 47 -13.83 -1.62 2.21
CA ALA A 47 -13.35 -0.27 2.45
C ALA A 47 -12.26 0.15 1.45
N ILE A 48 -11.33 -0.75 1.08
CA ILE A 48 -10.29 -0.48 0.08
C ILE A 48 -10.91 -0.25 -1.31
N LYS A 49 -11.90 -1.05 -1.70
CA LYS A 49 -12.66 -0.82 -2.95
C LYS A 49 -13.28 0.57 -2.96
N GLN A 50 -13.90 0.99 -1.86
CA GLN A 50 -14.49 2.33 -1.76
C GLN A 50 -13.40 3.43 -1.87
N LYS A 51 -12.23 3.23 -1.26
CA LYS A 51 -11.11 4.18 -1.40
C LYS A 51 -10.66 4.34 -2.86
N TRP A 52 -10.63 3.27 -3.64
CA TRP A 52 -10.35 3.34 -5.08
C TRP A 52 -11.44 4.11 -5.85
N VAL A 53 -12.72 3.88 -5.54
CA VAL A 53 -13.84 4.65 -6.11
C VAL A 53 -13.68 6.14 -5.80
N ASP A 54 -13.40 6.48 -4.54
CA ASP A 54 -13.22 7.87 -4.13
C ASP A 54 -11.99 8.53 -4.79
N ALA A 55 -10.93 7.77 -5.06
CA ALA A 55 -9.76 8.24 -5.77
C ALA A 55 -10.07 8.52 -7.25
N ALA A 56 -10.81 7.63 -7.92
CA ALA A 56 -11.26 7.85 -9.29
C ALA A 56 -12.16 9.09 -9.42
N ILE A 57 -13.10 9.28 -8.49
CA ILE A 57 -13.95 10.48 -8.44
C ILE A 57 -13.13 11.75 -8.24
N ARG A 58 -12.08 11.70 -7.41
CA ARG A 58 -11.17 12.84 -7.22
C ARG A 58 -10.38 13.14 -8.48
N ALA A 59 -9.92 12.13 -9.20
CA ALA A 59 -9.16 12.30 -10.43
C ALA A 59 -10.02 12.89 -11.55
N ASP A 60 -11.27 12.43 -11.71
CA ASP A 60 -12.25 13.01 -12.64
C ASP A 60 -12.48 14.50 -12.36
N LYS A 61 -12.73 14.85 -11.08
CA LYS A 61 -12.87 16.27 -10.66
C LYS A 61 -11.62 17.11 -10.90
N ALA A 62 -10.45 16.49 -10.94
CA ALA A 62 -9.18 17.15 -11.25
C ALA A 62 -8.90 17.27 -12.76
N GLY A 63 -9.78 16.73 -13.62
CA GLY A 63 -9.62 16.75 -15.08
C GLY A 63 -8.68 15.69 -15.62
N ILE A 64 -8.42 14.60 -14.89
CA ILE A 64 -7.64 13.47 -15.39
C ILE A 64 -8.51 12.65 -16.35
N GLU A 65 -8.03 12.47 -17.58
CA GLU A 65 -8.81 11.81 -18.66
C GLU A 65 -8.59 10.29 -18.74
N VAL A 66 -7.49 9.78 -18.18
CA VAL A 66 -7.14 8.36 -18.20
C VAL A 66 -6.68 7.91 -16.83
N LEU A 67 -7.23 6.79 -16.37
CA LEU A 67 -6.86 6.13 -15.12
C LEU A 67 -6.33 4.73 -15.40
N GLU A 68 -5.24 4.36 -14.72
CA GLU A 68 -4.70 3.02 -14.71
C GLU A 68 -4.92 2.40 -13.33
N ILE A 69 -5.42 1.15 -13.30
CA ILE A 69 -5.47 0.36 -12.07
C ILE A 69 -4.13 -0.37 -11.95
N TYR A 70 -3.35 0.00 -10.95
CA TYR A 70 -2.05 -0.63 -10.70
C TYR A 70 -2.25 -2.02 -10.07
N ASN A 71 -2.09 -3.06 -10.87
CA ASN A 71 -2.22 -4.47 -10.48
C ASN A 71 -0.97 -5.30 -10.83
N ALA A 72 0.19 -4.65 -10.84
CA ALA A 72 1.49 -5.23 -11.14
C ALA A 72 2.46 -5.11 -9.94
N HIS A 73 3.65 -5.69 -10.06
CA HIS A 73 4.78 -5.61 -9.11
C HIS A 73 4.55 -6.15 -7.69
N GLY A 74 3.53 -6.99 -7.50
CA GLY A 74 3.21 -7.62 -6.22
C GLY A 74 2.40 -6.72 -5.31
#